data_AF-A0AAV2IE58-F1
#
_entry.id   AF-A0AAV2IE58-F1
#
_cell.length_a   1.000
_cell.length_b   1.000
_cell.length_c   1.000
_cell.angle_alpha   90.00
_cell.angle_beta   90.00
_cell.angle_gamma   90.00
#
_symmetry.space_group_name_H-M   'P 1'
#
loop_
_entity.id
_entity.type
_entity.pdbx_description
1 polymer ?
#
loop_
_entity_poly.entity_id
_entity_poly.type
_entity_poly.pdbx_seq_one_letter_code
_entity_poly.pdbx_strand_id
1 'polypeptide(L)'
;MKLFLTTFALSVFCISATLGESEVNTRSSCRINGERINEGETVGRRLDGCNNCFCSSYGFGCTLMACPWYEALDCEFEGQHYNHYDVIPSEDCGDCRCMNGNLACTNCPA
;
A
#
# COMPACT_ATOMS: atom_id res chain seq x y z
N MET A 1 -13.99 -46.83 -56.11
CA MET A 1 -12.84 -46.09 -56.68
C MET A 1 -12.54 -44.87 -55.80
N LYS A 2 -11.56 -44.98 -54.91
CA LYS A 2 -10.58 -43.91 -54.62
C LYS A 2 -9.42 -44.53 -53.88
N LEU A 3 -8.26 -44.32 -54.50
CA LEU A 3 -6.97 -44.95 -54.32
C LEU A 3 -6.28 -44.35 -53.09
N PHE A 4 -5.56 -45.17 -52.32
CA PHE A 4 -4.53 -44.71 -51.39
C PHE A 4 -3.38 -44.10 -52.19
N LEU A 5 -2.99 -42.86 -51.90
CA LEU A 5 -1.63 -42.38 -52.15
C LEU A 5 -1.10 -41.71 -50.89
N THR A 6 -0.23 -42.44 -50.21
CA THR A 6 0.69 -41.96 -49.17
C THR A 6 1.81 -41.16 -49.81
N THR A 7 2.02 -39.92 -49.38
CA THR A 7 3.26 -39.17 -49.62
C THR A 7 3.88 -38.79 -48.28
N PHE A 8 4.98 -39.45 -47.94
CA PHE A 8 5.92 -39.05 -46.90
C PHE A 8 6.71 -37.84 -47.38
N ALA A 9 6.75 -36.75 -46.62
CA ALA A 9 7.85 -35.79 -46.68
C ALA A 9 7.95 -34.95 -45.39
N LEU A 10 9.01 -35.23 -44.64
CA LEU A 10 9.74 -34.42 -43.67
C LEU A 10 8.99 -33.39 -42.80
N SER A 11 9.05 -33.70 -41.50
CA SER A 11 9.08 -32.78 -40.37
C SER A 11 9.69 -31.41 -40.70
N VAL A 12 8.85 -30.38 -40.78
CA VAL A 12 9.21 -29.04 -40.34
C VAL A 12 8.11 -28.65 -39.36
N PHE A 13 8.28 -29.05 -38.10
CA PHE A 13 7.69 -28.27 -37.03
C PHE A 13 8.32 -26.89 -37.18
N CYS A 14 7.58 -25.94 -37.76
CA CYS A 14 7.82 -24.54 -37.49
C CYS A 14 7.54 -24.37 -35.99
N ILE A 15 8.49 -24.74 -35.15
CA ILE A 15 8.61 -24.13 -33.83
C ILE A 15 8.97 -22.71 -34.20
N SER A 16 7.96 -21.86 -34.31
CA SER A 16 8.14 -20.43 -34.29
C SER A 16 8.90 -20.16 -33.01
N ALA A 17 10.22 -20.08 -33.09
CA ALA A 17 11.01 -19.37 -32.12
C ALA A 17 10.50 -17.94 -32.25
N THR A 18 9.45 -17.61 -31.50
CA THR A 18 9.19 -16.22 -31.17
C THR A 18 10.45 -15.78 -30.48
N LEU A 19 11.29 -15.03 -31.21
CA LEU A 19 12.20 -14.08 -30.61
C LEU A 19 11.38 -13.46 -29.50
N GLY A 20 11.77 -13.72 -28.25
CA GLY A 20 11.14 -13.06 -27.12
C GLY A 20 11.22 -11.58 -27.45
N GLU A 21 10.08 -11.00 -27.78
CA GLU A 21 9.94 -9.57 -27.71
C GLU A 21 10.29 -9.30 -26.26
N SER A 22 11.50 -8.80 -26.03
CA SER A 22 11.81 -8.12 -24.79
C SER A 22 10.87 -6.94 -24.84
N GLU A 23 9.64 -7.14 -24.37
CA GLU A 23 8.71 -6.06 -24.14
C GLU A 23 9.54 -5.06 -23.37
N VAL A 24 9.85 -3.93 -24.01
CA VAL A 24 10.22 -2.75 -23.26
C VAL A 24 9.04 -2.62 -22.32
N ASN A 25 9.25 -2.96 -21.05
CA ASN A 25 8.22 -2.89 -20.03
C ASN A 25 8.00 -1.40 -19.81
N THR A 26 7.30 -0.79 -20.77
CA THR A 26 6.67 0.51 -20.64
C THR A 26 5.56 0.25 -19.65
N ARG A 27 5.93 0.21 -18.37
CA ARG A 27 5.01 0.07 -17.26
C ARG A 27 4.22 1.37 -17.19
N SER A 28 3.30 1.54 -18.13
CA SER A 28 2.40 2.68 -18.32
C SER A 28 1.34 2.77 -17.22
N SER A 29 1.46 1.92 -16.19
CA SER A 29 0.54 1.86 -15.07
C SER A 29 1.20 1.21 -13.87
N CYS A 30 0.88 1.73 -12.69
CA CYS A 30 1.29 1.21 -11.41
C CYS A 30 0.22 0.25 -10.88
N ARG A 31 0.56 -0.53 -9.85
CA ARG A 31 -0.40 -1.42 -9.17
C ARG A 31 -0.34 -1.22 -7.66
N ILE A 32 -1.50 -1.09 -7.02
CA ILE A 32 -1.65 -1.02 -5.57
C ILE A 32 -2.78 -1.96 -5.14
N ASN A 33 -2.50 -2.91 -4.23
CA ASN A 33 -3.48 -3.92 -3.79
C ASN A 33 -4.21 -4.67 -4.94
N GLY A 34 -3.52 -4.87 -6.07
CA GLY A 34 -4.09 -5.50 -7.27
C GLY A 34 -4.83 -4.56 -8.22
N GLU A 35 -5.17 -3.34 -7.80
CA GLU A 35 -5.78 -2.29 -8.61
C GLU A 35 -4.75 -1.66 -9.55
N ARG A 36 -5.13 -1.37 -10.80
CA ARG A 36 -4.28 -0.74 -11.81
C ARG A 36 -4.49 0.79 -11.77
N ILE A 37 -3.39 1.52 -11.69
CA ILE A 37 -3.34 2.98 -11.63
C ILE A 37 -2.66 3.48 -12.90
N ASN A 38 -3.29 4.35 -13.67
CA ASN A 38 -2.73 4.86 -14.92
C ASN A 38 -1.59 5.85 -14.65
N GLU A 39 -0.64 5.96 -15.57
CA GLU A 39 0.38 7.01 -15.51
C GLU A 39 -0.26 8.40 -15.42
N GLY A 40 0.26 9.24 -14.53
CA GLY A 40 -0.27 10.56 -14.20
C GLY A 40 -1.36 10.59 -13.12
N GLU A 41 -1.93 9.44 -12.76
CA GLU A 41 -2.92 9.39 -11.68
C GLU A 41 -2.26 9.51 -10.30
N THR A 42 -2.91 10.28 -9.42
CA THR A 42 -2.49 10.48 -8.03
C THR A 42 -3.33 9.58 -7.11
N VAL A 43 -2.67 8.83 -6.25
CA VAL A 43 -3.27 7.85 -5.33
C VAL A 43 -3.02 8.19 -3.87
N GLY A 44 -2.83 9.48 -3.59
CA GLY A 44 -2.37 10.02 -2.30
C GLY A 44 -2.89 9.27 -1.07
N ARG A 45 -2.04 9.18 -0.03
CA ARG A 45 -2.29 8.52 1.26
C ARG A 45 -2.57 7.01 1.21
N ARG A 46 -2.79 6.36 0.06
CA ARG A 46 -3.02 4.89 0.04
C ARG A 46 -1.77 4.05 0.29
N LEU A 47 -0.57 4.58 0.02
CA LEU A 47 0.69 3.84 0.17
C LEU A 47 1.26 3.94 1.58
N ASP A 48 1.22 5.13 2.17
CA ASP A 48 1.86 5.42 3.46
C ASP A 48 0.98 6.26 4.41
N GLY A 49 -0.29 6.48 4.07
CA GLY A 49 -1.24 7.26 4.87
C GLY A 49 -1.09 8.77 4.77
N CYS A 50 -0.01 9.30 4.17
CA CYS A 50 0.34 10.70 4.33
C CYS A 50 0.93 11.36 3.08
N ASN A 51 1.90 10.76 2.42
CA ASN A 51 2.49 11.38 1.25
C ASN A 51 1.54 11.30 0.05
N ASN A 52 1.62 12.32 -0.79
CA ASN A 52 0.95 12.31 -2.07
C ASN A 52 1.83 11.56 -3.06
N CYS A 53 1.29 10.47 -3.59
CA CYS A 53 1.98 9.61 -4.54
C CYS A 53 1.27 9.66 -5.89
N PHE A 54 2.06 9.70 -6.96
CA PHE A 54 1.57 9.64 -8.34
C PHE A 54 2.23 8.48 -9.08
N CYS A 55 1.52 7.92 -10.04
CA CYS A 55 2.07 6.91 -10.92
C CYS A 55 2.87 7.54 -12.06
N SER A 56 4.10 7.09 -12.25
CA SER A 56 4.96 7.43 -13.40
C SER A 56 5.32 6.17 -14.20
N SER A 57 5.86 6.35 -15.38
CA SER A 57 6.47 5.28 -16.21
C SER A 57 7.55 4.46 -15.49
N TYR A 58 8.13 4.97 -14.40
CA TYR A 58 9.14 4.27 -13.59
C TYR A 58 8.59 3.66 -12.29
N GLY A 59 7.29 3.83 -12.02
CA GLY A 59 6.64 3.43 -10.76
C GLY A 59 6.09 4.62 -9.97
N PHE A 60 5.81 4.42 -8.68
CA PHE A 60 5.28 5.49 -7.83
C PHE A 60 6.36 6.50 -7.44
N GLY A 61 6.09 7.78 -7.67
CA GLY A 61 6.81 8.89 -7.07
C GLY A 61 5.96 9.51 -5.96
N CYS A 62 6.52 9.73 -4.78
CA CYS A 62 5.82 10.31 -3.64
C CYS A 62 6.48 11.60 -3.17
N THR A 63 5.70 12.51 -2.58
CA THR A 63 6.24 13.62 -1.81
C THR A 63 7.06 13.10 -0.62
N LEU A 64 7.96 13.92 -0.09
CA LEU A 64 8.71 13.64 1.15
C LEU A 64 8.27 14.62 2.24
N MET A 65 7.00 14.53 2.62
CA MET A 65 6.49 15.28 3.76
C MET A 65 6.87 14.54 5.04
N ALA A 66 7.15 15.28 6.11
CA ALA A 66 7.26 14.71 7.44
C ALA A 66 5.88 14.18 7.82
N CYS A 67 5.69 12.88 7.62
CA CYS A 67 4.45 12.23 7.94
C CYS A 67 4.45 11.89 9.43
N PRO A 68 3.51 12.45 10.19
CA PRO A 68 3.32 12.06 11.58
C PRO A 68 2.67 10.68 11.57
N TRP A 69 3.44 9.61 11.32
CA TRP A 69 2.98 8.22 11.53
C TRP A 69 2.96 7.82 13.01
N TYR A 70 2.69 8.79 13.87
CA TYR A 70 1.76 8.56 14.94
C TYR A 70 0.71 9.63 14.74
N GLU A 71 -0.38 9.32 14.00
CA GLU A 71 -1.65 9.95 14.33
C GLU A 71 -1.92 9.46 15.73
N ALA A 72 -1.39 10.21 16.67
CA ALA A 72 -1.32 9.77 18.02
C ALA A 72 -2.77 9.75 18.48
N LEU A 73 -3.28 8.53 18.70
CA LEU A 73 -4.71 8.34 18.82
C LEU A 73 -5.20 9.13 20.04
N ASP A 74 -6.26 9.89 19.82
CA ASP A 74 -7.02 10.51 20.89
C ASP A 74 -7.61 9.42 21.79
N CYS A 75 -7.79 9.75 23.06
CA CYS A 75 -8.35 8.84 24.05
C CYS A 75 -9.82 9.18 24.29
N GLU A 76 -10.65 8.16 24.51
CA GLU A 76 -11.99 8.33 25.06
C GLU A 76 -12.00 7.74 26.47
N PHE A 77 -12.24 8.58 27.47
CA PHE A 77 -12.29 8.17 28.88
C PHE A 77 -13.47 8.85 29.56
N GLU A 78 -14.30 8.06 30.28
CA GLU A 78 -15.52 8.54 30.93
C GLU A 78 -16.47 9.33 29.99
N GLY A 79 -16.48 8.99 28.70
CA GLY A 79 -17.28 9.65 27.67
C GLY A 79 -16.72 10.99 27.19
N GLN A 80 -15.51 11.35 27.60
CA GLN A 80 -14.81 12.56 27.17
C GLN A 80 -13.69 12.21 26.20
N HIS A 81 -13.52 13.06 25.17
CA HIS A 81 -12.44 12.94 24.20
C HIS A 81 -11.24 13.80 24.61
N TYR A 82 -10.05 13.20 24.56
CA TYR A 82 -8.78 13.83 24.90
C TYR A 82 -7.82 13.72 23.74
N ASN A 83 -7.20 14.83 23.36
CA ASN A 83 -6.14 14.79 22.36
C ASN A 83 -4.97 13.99 22.90
N HIS A 84 -4.21 13.38 22.00
CA HIS A 84 -2.95 12.77 22.41
C HIS A 84 -2.05 13.77 23.18
N TYR A 85 -1.45 13.26 24.26
CA TYR A 85 -0.68 13.98 25.29
C TYR A 85 -1.45 14.85 26.27
N ASP A 86 -2.78 14.96 26.17
CA ASP A 86 -3.58 15.64 27.18
C ASP A 86 -3.36 15.00 28.56
N VAL A 87 -3.27 15.86 29.58
CA VAL A 87 -3.12 15.46 30.97
C VAL A 87 -4.50 15.38 31.61
N ILE A 88 -4.77 14.24 32.23
CA ILE A 88 -6.07 13.89 32.79
C ILE A 88 -5.85 13.69 34.30
N PRO A 89 -6.41 14.57 35.15
CA PRO A 89 -6.29 14.42 36.59
C PRO A 89 -7.01 13.14 37.05
N SER A 90 -6.43 12.47 38.03
CA SER A 90 -7.00 11.27 38.66
C SER A 90 -7.07 11.50 40.17
N GLU A 91 -8.11 10.98 40.82
CA GLU A 91 -8.26 11.05 42.29
C GLU A 91 -7.45 9.95 42.99
N ASP A 92 -7.35 8.78 42.36
CA ASP A 92 -6.75 7.57 42.94
C ASP A 92 -5.38 7.22 42.34
N CYS A 93 -4.93 7.94 41.31
CA CYS A 93 -3.59 7.82 40.72
C CYS A 93 -2.89 9.19 40.68
N GLY A 94 -1.62 9.22 40.27
CA GLY A 94 -1.04 10.45 39.73
C GLY A 94 -1.67 10.85 38.40
N ASP A 95 -1.26 12.00 37.86
CA ASP A 95 -1.74 12.47 36.55
C ASP A 95 -1.63 11.39 35.47
N CYS A 96 -2.73 11.16 34.77
CA CYS A 96 -2.79 10.33 33.59
C CYS A 96 -2.46 11.14 32.35
N ARG A 97 -1.93 10.49 31.33
CA ARG A 97 -1.71 11.10 30.02
C ARG A 97 -2.34 10.26 28.94
N CYS A 98 -3.04 10.90 28.01
CA CYS A 98 -3.47 10.22 26.80
C CYS A 98 -2.25 9.89 25.94
N MET A 99 -2.00 8.60 25.71
CA MET A 99 -0.86 8.08 24.98
C MET A 99 -1.34 7.04 23.97
N ASN A 100 -1.48 7.43 22.70
CA ASN A 100 -1.85 6.58 21.58
C ASN A 100 -3.13 5.78 21.87
N GLY A 101 -4.20 6.49 22.24
CA GLY A 101 -5.53 5.91 22.48
C GLY A 101 -5.69 5.21 23.83
N ASN A 102 -4.68 5.25 24.69
CA ASN A 102 -4.71 4.63 26.01
C ASN A 102 -4.32 5.64 27.10
N LEU A 103 -4.87 5.48 28.30
CA LEU A 103 -4.43 6.23 29.46
C LEU A 103 -3.16 5.62 30.05
N ALA A 104 -2.08 6.40 30.06
CA ALA A 104 -0.87 6.10 30.78
C ALA A 104 -0.86 6.90 32.09
N CYS A 105 -1.24 6.25 33.18
CA CYS A 105 -1.24 6.83 34.53
C CYS A 105 0.03 6.42 35.29
N THR A 106 0.49 7.29 36.19
CA THR A 106 1.63 6.98 37.07
C THR A 106 1.14 6.81 38.50
N ASN A 107 1.81 5.96 39.28
CA ASN A 107 1.54 5.78 40.72
C ASN A 107 0.10 5.38 41.08
N CYS A 108 -0.54 4.51 40.29
CA CYS A 108 -1.83 3.92 40.67
C CYS A 108 -1.63 2.81 41.73
N PRO A 109 -2.46 2.76 42.78
CA PRO A 109 -2.54 1.61 43.66
C PRO A 109 -3.02 0.37 42.88
N ALA A 110 -2.52 -0.81 43.30
CA ALA A 110 -2.81 -2.11 42.69
C ALA A 110 -4.07 -2.77 43.25
#